data_AF-A0A3D0HZX1-F1
#
_entry.id   AF-A0A3D0HZX1-F1
#
_cell.length_a   1.000
_cell.length_b   1.000
_cell.length_c   1.000
_cell.angle_alpha   90.00
_cell.angle_beta   90.00
_cell.angle_gamma   90.00
#
_symmetry.space_group_name_H-M   'P 1'
#
loop_
_entity.id
_entity.type
_entity.pdbx_description
1 polymer ?
#
loop_
_entity_poly.entity_id
_entity_poly.type
_entity_poly.pdbx_seq_one_letter_code
_entity_poly.pdbx_strand_id
1 'polypeptide(L)'
;MTLNSNALVQPTDKSGDRWQKAAVLGGLWASVEIIIGSLLHNSRVPFAGSILASSSVMLMVAFYQLWPVRGMIIRAGLIAAVMKSVSPSAVIFGPMIGIFTEAVVMELALRIPGRVPGALIGGVLAVLSAPIKKFIGLIIVFSDDIITVYMNFIGFLSKQAGWEAPSAEMLAVSILLVFLPVGLLAGITGLMIGRRAVKRRFGSLMIDDQVETKTRFSMPDSYQTSSVWLIAVHALMIPAGLALMSFWRSWFSLIFLLLWLVWLGYKYPRMVKQLSRPVFWIQPVIIFVLMLWLGEDRHGQSSSVIGVRLWLAASMVVRAVWVIGCFAALSTELRHPLVSQFMSRRGWKNFYDSLGLAFAALPLMIASLPPARKLMKNPVTELARVVSYADEWLAVIHQSGEQKTD
;
A
#
# COMPACT_ATOMS: atom_id res chain seq x y z
N MET A 1 -44.76 6.91 4.02
CA MET A 1 -44.56 8.07 3.11
C MET A 1 -43.75 7.57 1.93
N THR A 2 -44.39 7.42 0.78
CA THR A 2 -43.81 6.83 -0.44
C THR A 2 -42.75 7.77 -1.02
N LEU A 3 -41.48 7.39 -0.92
CA LEU A 3 -40.38 8.12 -1.56
C LEU A 3 -40.51 8.01 -3.08
N ASN A 4 -40.57 9.18 -3.72
CA ASN A 4 -40.77 9.37 -5.15
C ASN A 4 -39.59 8.79 -5.94
N SER A 5 -39.85 7.77 -6.75
CA SER A 5 -38.87 6.93 -7.45
C SER A 5 -38.27 7.52 -8.73
N ASN A 6 -38.48 8.82 -9.00
CA ASN A 6 -38.04 9.47 -10.24
C ASN A 6 -37.03 10.62 -10.08
N ALA A 7 -36.43 10.82 -8.90
CA ALA A 7 -35.27 11.70 -8.77
C ALA A 7 -34.00 10.94 -9.20
N LEU A 8 -33.81 10.79 -10.52
CA LEU A 8 -32.49 10.54 -11.07
C LEU A 8 -31.59 11.68 -10.60
N VAL A 9 -30.75 11.41 -9.60
CA VAL A 9 -29.62 12.26 -9.25
C VAL A 9 -28.74 12.33 -10.49
N GLN A 10 -28.98 13.36 -11.31
CA GLN A 10 -28.04 13.80 -12.33
C GLN A 10 -26.69 13.95 -11.62
N PRO A 11 -25.59 13.39 -12.17
CA PRO A 11 -24.28 13.52 -11.55
C PRO A 11 -23.90 14.99 -11.60
N THR A 12 -24.20 15.74 -10.54
CA THR A 12 -23.76 17.12 -10.42
C THR A 12 -22.24 17.08 -10.32
N ASP A 13 -21.55 17.57 -11.34
CA ASP A 13 -20.10 17.73 -11.39
C ASP A 13 -19.63 18.83 -10.41
N LYS A 14 -19.98 18.68 -9.13
CA LYS A 14 -19.41 19.44 -8.04
C LYS A 14 -18.22 18.65 -7.50
N SER A 15 -17.10 19.30 -7.26
CA SER A 15 -15.88 18.66 -6.75
C SER A 15 -16.09 17.86 -5.45
N GLY A 16 -17.12 18.20 -4.66
CA GLY A 16 -17.57 17.43 -3.48
C GLY A 16 -18.02 16.00 -3.80
N ASP A 17 -18.78 15.82 -4.88
CA ASP A 17 -19.29 14.51 -5.33
C ASP A 17 -18.14 13.56 -5.69
N ARG A 18 -17.05 14.07 -6.27
CA ARG A 18 -15.86 13.25 -6.62
C ARG A 18 -15.14 12.71 -5.39
N TRP A 19 -15.05 13.51 -4.33
CA TRP A 19 -14.40 13.12 -3.08
C TRP A 19 -15.28 12.18 -2.25
N GLN A 20 -16.61 12.38 -2.25
CA GLN A 20 -17.56 11.47 -1.61
C GLN A 20 -17.59 10.09 -2.31
N LYS A 21 -17.61 10.04 -3.64
CA LYS A 21 -17.44 8.78 -4.39
C LYS A 21 -16.11 8.10 -4.10
N ALA A 22 -15.04 8.88 -3.98
CA ALA A 22 -13.74 8.37 -3.57
C ALA A 22 -13.72 7.85 -2.12
N ALA A 23 -14.52 8.43 -1.21
CA ALA A 23 -14.69 7.93 0.14
C ALA A 23 -15.34 6.54 0.16
N VAL A 24 -16.36 6.33 -0.70
CA VAL A 24 -17.02 5.02 -0.85
C VAL A 24 -16.02 3.96 -1.33
N LEU A 25 -15.37 4.20 -2.47
CA LEU A 25 -14.40 3.26 -3.03
C LEU A 25 -13.19 3.08 -2.10
N GLY A 26 -12.65 4.17 -1.56
CA GLY A 26 -11.49 4.16 -0.67
C GLY A 26 -11.75 3.46 0.65
N GLY A 27 -12.94 3.64 1.23
CA GLY A 27 -13.38 2.95 2.45
C GLY A 27 -13.55 1.45 2.25
N LEU A 28 -14.20 1.04 1.16
CA LEU A 28 -14.36 -0.39 0.83
C LEU A 28 -13.01 -1.02 0.50
N TRP A 29 -12.16 -0.33 -0.26
CA TRP A 29 -10.82 -0.82 -0.56
C TRP A 29 -9.99 -0.96 0.71
N ALA A 30 -10.01 0.04 1.61
CA ALA A 30 -9.34 -0.05 2.91
C ALA A 30 -9.86 -1.23 3.75
N SER A 31 -11.17 -1.48 3.76
CA SER A 31 -11.75 -2.59 4.52
C SER A 31 -11.24 -3.94 4.02
N VAL A 32 -11.22 -4.13 2.69
CA VAL A 32 -10.66 -5.31 2.03
C VAL A 32 -9.16 -5.45 2.35
N GLU A 33 -8.40 -4.37 2.27
CA GLU A 33 -6.95 -4.36 2.54
C GLU A 33 -6.63 -4.64 4.02
N ILE A 34 -7.48 -4.21 4.94
CA ILE A 34 -7.33 -4.48 6.38
C ILE A 34 -7.68 -5.94 6.68
N ILE A 35 -8.83 -6.43 6.19
CA ILE A 35 -9.31 -7.78 6.47
C ILE A 35 -8.49 -8.83 5.72
N ILE A 36 -8.46 -8.77 4.39
CA ILE A 36 -7.72 -9.75 3.57
C ILE A 36 -6.23 -9.62 3.83
N GLY A 37 -5.70 -8.40 3.96
CA GLY A 37 -4.28 -8.20 4.22
C GLY A 37 -3.84 -8.80 5.56
N SER A 38 -4.61 -8.59 6.63
CA SER A 38 -4.27 -9.21 7.93
C SER A 38 -4.36 -10.74 7.89
N LEU A 39 -5.36 -11.30 7.20
CA LEU A 39 -5.48 -12.74 7.00
C LEU A 39 -4.30 -13.33 6.21
N LEU A 40 -3.93 -12.74 5.08
CA LEU A 40 -2.82 -13.23 4.24
C LEU A 40 -1.48 -13.16 4.97
N HIS A 41 -1.24 -12.07 5.71
CA HIS A 41 -0.01 -11.92 6.49
C HIS A 41 0.05 -12.88 7.68
N ASN A 42 -1.06 -13.09 8.39
CA ASN A 42 -1.11 -14.03 9.51
C ASN A 42 -0.96 -15.49 9.04
N SER A 43 -1.52 -15.83 7.88
CA SER A 43 -1.41 -17.16 7.27
C SER A 43 -0.09 -17.39 6.51
N ARG A 44 0.81 -16.40 6.47
CA ARG A 44 2.10 -16.44 5.76
C ARG A 44 1.99 -16.85 4.28
N VAL A 45 0.94 -16.41 3.60
CA VAL A 45 0.70 -16.76 2.19
C VAL A 45 1.77 -16.09 1.31
N PRO A 46 2.45 -16.83 0.42
CA PRO A 46 3.41 -16.25 -0.50
C PRO A 46 2.71 -15.28 -1.47
N PHE A 47 3.42 -14.24 -1.92
CA PHE A 47 2.90 -13.23 -2.84
C PHE A 47 1.64 -12.48 -2.37
N ALA A 48 1.41 -12.38 -1.05
CA ALA A 48 0.27 -11.66 -0.47
C ALA A 48 0.08 -10.26 -1.08
N GLY A 49 1.16 -9.51 -1.33
CA GLY A 49 1.10 -8.19 -1.96
C GLY A 49 0.50 -8.19 -3.37
N SER A 50 0.79 -9.22 -4.18
CA SER A 50 0.23 -9.33 -5.53
C SER A 50 -1.24 -9.75 -5.50
N ILE A 51 -1.66 -10.55 -4.51
CA ILE A 51 -3.06 -10.92 -4.29
C ILE A 51 -3.88 -9.67 -3.89
N LEU A 52 -3.32 -8.86 -2.99
CA LEU A 52 -3.93 -7.59 -2.58
C LEU A 52 -4.02 -6.62 -3.76
N ALA A 53 -2.93 -6.43 -4.52
CA ALA A 53 -2.95 -5.61 -5.73
C ALA A 53 -3.99 -6.08 -6.76
N SER A 54 -4.16 -7.40 -6.93
CA SER A 54 -5.19 -7.96 -7.81
C SER A 54 -6.59 -7.62 -7.33
N SER A 55 -6.83 -7.68 -6.02
CA SER A 55 -8.11 -7.31 -5.39
C SER A 55 -8.38 -5.81 -5.55
N SER A 56 -7.35 -4.96 -5.38
CA SER A 56 -7.39 -3.53 -5.63
C SER A 56 -7.82 -3.23 -7.08
N VAL A 57 -7.20 -3.89 -8.06
CA VAL A 57 -7.52 -3.75 -9.49
C VAL A 57 -8.98 -4.12 -9.76
N MET A 58 -9.45 -5.25 -9.24
CA MET A 58 -10.84 -5.70 -9.41
C MET A 58 -11.83 -4.63 -8.93
N LEU A 59 -11.61 -4.07 -7.73
CA LEU A 59 -12.46 -3.02 -7.17
C LEU A 59 -12.39 -1.72 -7.98
N MET A 60 -11.19 -1.23 -8.29
CA MET A 60 -11.02 0.02 -9.04
C MET A 60 -11.67 -0.05 -10.42
N VAL A 61 -11.49 -1.15 -11.16
CA VAL A 61 -12.12 -1.35 -12.47
C VAL A 61 -13.63 -1.49 -12.35
N ALA A 62 -14.13 -2.21 -11.33
CA ALA A 62 -15.57 -2.37 -11.11
C ALA A 62 -16.23 -1.01 -10.83
N PHE A 63 -15.68 -0.21 -9.90
CA PHE A 63 -16.21 1.11 -9.57
C PHE A 63 -16.05 2.12 -10.69
N TYR A 64 -14.98 2.06 -11.48
CA TYR A 64 -14.84 2.94 -12.65
C TYR A 64 -15.92 2.70 -13.71
N GLN A 65 -16.48 1.49 -13.79
CA GLN A 65 -17.63 1.22 -14.65
C GLN A 65 -18.94 1.80 -14.12
N LEU A 66 -19.10 1.91 -12.80
CA LEU A 66 -20.25 2.58 -12.18
C LEU A 66 -20.11 4.10 -12.30
N TRP A 67 -18.97 4.63 -11.90
CA TRP A 67 -18.69 6.06 -11.85
C TRP A 67 -17.42 6.37 -12.66
N PRO A 68 -17.53 6.66 -13.98
CA PRO A 68 -16.39 6.97 -14.84
C PRO A 68 -15.91 8.42 -14.64
N VAL A 69 -15.53 8.76 -13.40
CA VAL A 69 -15.13 10.11 -12.98
C VAL A 69 -13.60 10.21 -12.89
N ARG A 70 -13.03 11.19 -13.58
CA ARG A 70 -11.57 11.42 -13.59
C ARG A 70 -11.04 11.79 -12.20
N GLY A 71 -9.94 11.16 -11.80
CA GLY A 71 -9.29 11.38 -10.53
C GLY A 71 -10.03 10.77 -9.33
N MET A 72 -11.08 9.99 -9.52
CA MET A 72 -11.74 9.28 -8.42
C MET A 72 -10.82 8.22 -7.83
N ILE A 73 -10.06 7.51 -8.67
CA ILE A 73 -9.24 6.37 -8.26
C ILE A 73 -8.04 6.82 -7.45
N ILE A 74 -7.32 7.85 -7.89
CA ILE A 74 -6.18 8.38 -7.14
C ILE A 74 -6.60 8.92 -5.75
N ARG A 75 -7.78 9.55 -5.66
CA ARG A 75 -8.35 10.03 -4.39
C ARG A 75 -8.74 8.87 -3.49
N ALA A 76 -9.39 7.84 -4.05
CA ALA A 76 -9.76 6.65 -3.31
C ALA A 76 -8.53 5.90 -2.79
N GLY A 77 -7.47 5.79 -3.58
CA GLY A 77 -6.21 5.20 -3.15
C GLY A 77 -5.51 5.99 -2.05
N LEU A 78 -5.60 7.32 -2.09
CA LEU A 78 -5.09 8.17 -1.01
C LEU A 78 -5.87 7.94 0.30
N ILE A 79 -7.20 7.90 0.23
CA ILE A 79 -8.07 7.59 1.37
C ILE A 79 -7.75 6.20 1.90
N ALA A 80 -7.67 5.19 1.03
CA ALA A 80 -7.38 3.81 1.41
C ALA A 80 -6.02 3.65 2.07
N ALA A 81 -4.98 4.30 1.52
CA ALA A 81 -3.64 4.29 2.10
C ALA A 81 -3.63 4.91 3.50
N VAL A 82 -4.31 6.05 3.70
CA VAL A 82 -4.39 6.69 5.02
C VAL A 82 -5.20 5.85 6.00
N MET A 83 -6.32 5.26 5.60
CA MET A 83 -7.10 4.36 6.46
C MET A 83 -6.30 3.12 6.87
N LYS A 84 -5.56 2.50 5.93
CA LYS A 84 -4.63 1.41 6.23
C LYS A 84 -3.55 1.85 7.21
N SER A 85 -3.17 3.13 7.19
CA SER A 85 -2.13 3.66 8.08
C SER A 85 -2.52 3.73 9.57
N VAL A 86 -3.82 3.83 9.82
CA VAL A 86 -4.39 3.88 11.17
C VAL A 86 -4.62 2.45 11.73
N SER A 87 -4.53 1.42 10.88
CA SER A 87 -4.65 0.01 11.29
C SER A 87 -3.47 -0.40 12.21
N PRO A 88 -3.68 -1.25 13.24
CA PRO A 88 -2.69 -1.60 14.27
C PRO A 88 -1.49 -2.48 13.81
N SER A 89 -1.08 -2.40 12.53
CA SER A 89 0.05 -3.19 11.99
C SER A 89 1.43 -2.58 12.32
N ALA A 90 2.45 -3.41 12.53
CA ALA A 90 3.78 -2.96 12.99
C ALA A 90 4.66 -2.29 11.89
N VAL A 91 4.35 -2.49 10.60
CA VAL A 91 5.08 -1.90 9.46
C VAL A 91 4.07 -1.32 8.48
N ILE A 92 3.87 -0.01 8.57
CA ILE A 92 2.69 0.64 7.96
C ILE A 92 3.02 1.34 6.64
N PHE A 93 4.22 1.89 6.50
CA PHE A 93 4.55 2.78 5.37
C PHE A 93 4.63 2.04 4.02
N GLY A 94 5.14 0.80 4.02
CA GLY A 94 5.24 -0.02 2.79
C GLY A 94 3.89 -0.27 2.11
N PRO A 95 2.89 -0.82 2.81
CA PRO A 95 1.54 -1.00 2.27
C PRO A 95 0.90 0.30 1.75
N MET A 96 1.10 1.44 2.43
CA MET A 96 0.55 2.73 2.00
C MET A 96 1.08 3.16 0.63
N ILE A 97 2.40 3.09 0.43
CA ILE A 97 3.02 3.34 -0.88
C ILE A 97 2.45 2.35 -1.89
N GLY A 98 2.31 1.08 -1.51
CA GLY A 98 1.76 0.03 -2.34
C GLY A 98 0.41 0.40 -2.96
N ILE A 99 -0.57 0.66 -2.10
CA ILE A 99 -1.95 1.07 -2.43
C ILE A 99 -1.96 2.32 -3.29
N PHE A 100 -1.18 3.35 -2.89
CA PHE A 100 -1.18 4.61 -3.62
C PHE A 100 -0.55 4.47 -5.02
N THR A 101 0.53 3.70 -5.16
CA THR A 101 1.13 3.39 -6.47
C THR A 101 0.14 2.65 -7.37
N GLU A 102 -0.60 1.67 -6.84
CA GLU A 102 -1.64 0.97 -7.60
C GLU A 102 -2.72 1.93 -8.11
N ALA A 103 -3.16 2.86 -7.27
CA ALA A 103 -4.13 3.87 -7.64
C ALA A 103 -3.61 4.83 -8.73
N VAL A 104 -2.36 5.28 -8.63
CA VAL A 104 -1.72 6.13 -9.64
C VAL A 104 -1.61 5.40 -10.97
N VAL A 105 -1.12 4.15 -10.97
CA VAL A 105 -0.99 3.33 -12.17
C VAL A 105 -2.34 3.11 -12.83
N MET A 106 -3.37 2.76 -12.05
CA MET A 106 -4.73 2.56 -12.58
C MET A 106 -5.35 3.85 -13.11
N GLU A 107 -5.21 4.98 -12.42
CA GLU A 107 -5.72 6.28 -12.87
C GLU A 107 -5.09 6.69 -14.20
N LEU A 108 -3.79 6.41 -14.41
CA LEU A 108 -3.12 6.67 -15.68
C LEU A 108 -3.58 5.71 -16.78
N ALA A 109 -3.67 4.41 -16.48
CA ALA A 109 -4.07 3.40 -17.45
C ALA A 109 -5.53 3.57 -17.92
N LEU A 110 -6.44 3.98 -17.04
CA LEU A 110 -7.85 4.18 -17.39
C LEU A 110 -8.12 5.46 -18.20
N ARG A 111 -7.09 6.29 -18.43
CA ARG A 111 -7.13 7.38 -19.42
C ARG A 111 -6.96 6.89 -20.85
N ILE A 112 -6.43 5.67 -21.03
CA ILE A 112 -6.32 5.06 -22.36
C ILE A 112 -7.74 4.92 -22.94
N PRO A 113 -7.97 5.31 -24.21
CA PRO A 113 -9.28 5.17 -24.83
C PRO A 113 -9.79 3.73 -24.78
N GLY A 114 -11.02 3.56 -24.29
CA GLY A 114 -11.67 2.26 -24.16
C GLY A 114 -11.54 1.63 -22.77
N ARG A 115 -12.68 1.22 -22.21
CA ARG A 115 -12.76 0.62 -20.85
C ARG A 115 -11.99 -0.69 -20.74
N VAL A 116 -11.95 -1.48 -21.81
CA VAL A 116 -11.27 -2.80 -21.81
C VAL A 116 -9.75 -2.63 -21.86
N PRO A 117 -9.15 -1.92 -22.84
CA PRO A 117 -7.70 -1.68 -22.85
C PRO A 117 -7.18 -1.05 -21.55
N GLY A 118 -7.86 -0.02 -21.04
CA GLY A 118 -7.45 0.64 -19.79
C GLY A 118 -7.49 -0.28 -18.57
N ALA A 119 -8.49 -1.16 -18.47
CA ALA A 119 -8.58 -2.14 -17.39
C ALA A 119 -7.51 -3.25 -17.50
N LEU A 120 -7.22 -3.74 -18.70
CA LEU A 120 -6.22 -4.79 -18.92
C LEU A 120 -4.79 -4.27 -18.70
N ILE A 121 -4.44 -3.16 -19.33
CA ILE A 121 -3.12 -2.53 -19.18
C ILE A 121 -2.92 -2.08 -17.73
N GLY A 122 -3.93 -1.43 -17.16
CA GLY A 122 -3.90 -1.01 -15.76
C GLY A 122 -3.75 -2.20 -14.82
N GLY A 123 -4.50 -3.28 -15.04
CA GLY A 123 -4.42 -4.48 -14.21
C GLY A 123 -3.05 -5.14 -14.24
N VAL A 124 -2.44 -5.27 -15.42
CA VAL A 124 -1.07 -5.78 -15.57
C VAL A 124 -0.06 -4.89 -14.85
N LEU A 125 -0.08 -3.59 -15.11
CA LEU A 125 0.90 -2.66 -14.51
C LEU A 125 0.73 -2.54 -12.99
N ALA A 126 -0.50 -2.50 -12.48
CA ALA A 126 -0.78 -2.39 -11.06
C ALA A 126 -0.36 -3.65 -10.30
N VAL A 127 -0.65 -4.85 -10.83
CA VAL A 127 -0.20 -6.11 -10.21
C VAL A 127 1.32 -6.26 -10.30
N LEU A 128 1.94 -5.93 -11.44
CA LEU A 128 3.41 -5.91 -11.58
C LEU A 128 4.10 -4.91 -10.65
N SER A 129 3.41 -3.83 -10.27
CA SER A 129 3.97 -2.88 -9.33
C SER A 129 4.31 -3.53 -7.98
N ALA A 130 3.59 -4.57 -7.53
CA ALA A 130 3.83 -5.23 -6.25
C ALA A 130 5.23 -5.88 -6.12
N PRO A 131 5.65 -6.82 -7.01
CA PRO A 131 7.00 -7.36 -6.99
C PRO A 131 8.07 -6.30 -7.27
N ILE A 132 7.81 -5.35 -8.18
CA ILE A 132 8.75 -4.25 -8.48
C ILE A 132 9.02 -3.39 -7.23
N LYS A 133 7.97 -2.99 -6.51
CA LYS A 133 8.09 -2.24 -5.24
C LYS A 133 8.90 -3.02 -4.20
N LYS A 134 8.68 -4.34 -4.10
CA LYS A 134 9.45 -5.21 -3.18
C LYS A 134 10.93 -5.25 -3.56
N PHE A 135 11.24 -5.35 -4.85
CA PHE A 135 12.61 -5.34 -5.36
C PHE A 135 13.31 -3.99 -5.15
N ILE A 136 12.64 -2.87 -5.47
CA ILE A 136 13.13 -1.52 -5.19
C ILE A 136 13.38 -1.34 -3.69
N GLY A 137 12.47 -1.83 -2.84
CA GLY A 137 12.63 -1.80 -1.38
C GLY A 137 13.89 -2.54 -0.91
N LEU A 138 14.21 -3.70 -1.49
CA LEU A 138 15.45 -4.43 -1.21
C LEU A 138 16.68 -3.61 -1.59
N ILE A 139 16.70 -2.96 -2.76
CA ILE A 139 17.82 -2.11 -3.21
C ILE A 139 17.98 -0.89 -2.30
N ILE A 140 16.89 -0.24 -1.90
CA ILE A 140 16.96 0.92 -0.99
C ILE A 140 17.54 0.51 0.36
N VAL A 141 17.14 -0.65 0.89
CA VAL A 141 17.55 -1.13 2.22
C VAL A 141 18.98 -1.71 2.20
N PHE A 142 19.35 -2.45 1.16
CA PHE A 142 20.59 -3.24 1.11
C PHE A 142 21.57 -2.81 0.00
N SER A 143 21.33 -1.72 -0.72
CA SER A 143 22.12 -1.29 -1.89
C SER A 143 21.96 -2.16 -3.13
N ASP A 144 22.61 -1.73 -4.21
CA ASP A 144 22.92 -2.51 -5.42
C ASP A 144 23.68 -3.81 -5.13
N ASP A 145 24.48 -3.86 -4.06
CA ASP A 145 25.24 -5.05 -3.67
C ASP A 145 24.31 -6.27 -3.40
N ILE A 146 23.03 -6.05 -3.06
CA ILE A 146 22.04 -7.13 -2.92
C ILE A 146 21.79 -7.87 -4.23
N ILE A 147 21.92 -7.18 -5.38
CA ILE A 147 21.73 -7.77 -6.70
C ILE A 147 22.87 -8.76 -6.96
N THR A 148 24.11 -8.37 -6.66
CA THR A 148 25.29 -9.24 -6.77
C THR A 148 25.14 -10.47 -5.88
N VAL A 149 24.78 -10.30 -4.61
CA VAL A 149 24.54 -11.42 -3.68
C VAL A 149 23.46 -12.36 -4.21
N TYR A 150 22.37 -11.81 -4.74
CA TYR A 150 21.26 -12.60 -5.28
C TYR A 150 21.67 -13.38 -6.53
N MET A 151 22.38 -12.76 -7.48
CA MET A 151 22.86 -13.42 -8.70
C MET A 151 23.90 -14.49 -8.38
N ASN A 152 24.81 -14.24 -7.43
CA ASN A 152 25.81 -15.23 -7.02
C ASN A 152 25.17 -16.41 -6.32
N PHE A 153 24.11 -16.18 -5.53
CA PHE A 153 23.34 -17.25 -4.90
C PHE A 153 22.60 -18.11 -5.93
N ILE A 154 21.97 -17.49 -6.94
CA ILE A 154 21.36 -18.23 -8.05
C ILE A 154 22.41 -19.02 -8.81
N GLY A 155 23.57 -18.42 -9.11
CA GLY A 155 24.67 -19.10 -9.78
C GLY A 155 25.17 -20.32 -8.99
N PHE A 156 25.25 -20.21 -7.66
CA PHE A 156 25.56 -21.34 -6.78
C PHE A 156 24.51 -22.46 -6.89
N LEU A 157 23.22 -22.13 -6.80
CA LEU A 157 22.13 -23.12 -6.91
C LEU A 157 22.08 -23.78 -8.29
N SER A 158 22.26 -23.01 -9.36
CA SER A 158 22.29 -23.52 -10.73
C SER A 158 23.44 -24.51 -10.94
N LYS A 159 24.64 -24.18 -10.45
CA LYS A 159 25.79 -25.12 -10.47
C LYS A 159 25.47 -26.41 -9.72
N GLN A 160 24.83 -26.32 -8.56
CA GLN A 160 24.44 -27.49 -7.77
C GLN A 160 23.37 -28.35 -8.47
N ALA A 161 22.47 -27.72 -9.23
CA ALA A 161 21.43 -28.38 -10.01
C ALA A 161 21.92 -28.91 -11.37
N GLY A 162 23.16 -28.59 -11.77
CA GLY A 162 23.70 -28.92 -13.10
C GLY A 162 23.09 -28.10 -14.23
N TRP A 163 22.50 -26.95 -13.93
CA TRP A 163 21.88 -26.05 -14.90
C TRP A 163 22.74 -24.80 -15.12
N GLU A 164 22.59 -24.17 -16.28
CA GLU A 164 23.16 -22.84 -16.51
C GLU A 164 22.45 -21.81 -15.61
N ALA A 165 23.22 -20.86 -15.09
CA ALA A 165 22.67 -19.79 -14.27
C ALA A 165 21.80 -18.87 -15.13
N PRO A 166 20.52 -18.65 -14.79
CA PRO A 166 19.67 -17.75 -15.55
C PRO A 166 20.20 -16.33 -15.49
N SER A 167 20.18 -15.63 -16.63
CA SER A 167 20.56 -14.22 -16.68
C SER A 167 19.53 -13.34 -15.95
N ALA A 168 19.92 -12.13 -15.57
CA ALA A 168 19.01 -11.16 -14.94
C ALA A 168 17.79 -10.86 -15.83
N GLU A 169 17.97 -10.88 -17.16
CA GLU A 169 16.89 -10.69 -18.14
C GLU A 169 15.91 -11.86 -18.12
N MET A 170 16.39 -13.11 -18.06
CA MET A 170 15.53 -14.28 -17.95
C MET A 170 14.70 -14.25 -16.66
N LEU A 171 15.29 -13.80 -15.55
CA LEU A 171 14.58 -13.61 -14.29
C LEU A 171 13.50 -12.53 -14.41
N ALA A 172 13.81 -11.37 -15.02
CA ALA A 172 12.85 -10.31 -15.26
C ALA A 172 11.69 -10.79 -16.16
N VAL A 173 11.99 -11.52 -17.24
CA VAL A 173 10.99 -12.12 -18.13
C VAL A 173 10.14 -13.14 -17.38
N SER A 174 10.71 -13.96 -16.51
CA SER A 174 9.94 -14.93 -15.71
C SER A 174 8.94 -14.25 -14.78
N ILE A 175 9.34 -13.16 -14.11
CA ILE A 175 8.46 -12.35 -13.27
C ILE A 175 7.32 -11.79 -14.11
N LEU A 176 7.64 -11.23 -15.28
CA LEU A 176 6.63 -10.72 -16.21
C LEU A 176 5.64 -11.81 -16.63
N LEU A 177 6.14 -12.98 -17.05
CA LEU A 177 5.32 -14.11 -17.48
C LEU A 177 4.38 -14.63 -16.38
N VAL A 178 4.81 -14.60 -15.12
CA VAL A 178 3.97 -15.03 -13.98
C VAL A 178 2.90 -13.99 -13.65
N PHE A 179 3.23 -12.70 -13.63
CA PHE A 179 2.32 -11.66 -13.16
C PHE A 179 1.43 -11.05 -14.25
N LEU A 180 1.81 -11.15 -15.52
CA LEU A 180 0.99 -10.73 -16.66
C LEU A 180 -0.40 -11.39 -16.67
N PRO A 181 -0.54 -12.74 -16.61
CA PRO A 181 -1.86 -13.37 -16.60
C PRO A 181 -2.66 -12.98 -15.36
N VAL A 182 -2.01 -12.83 -14.20
CA VAL A 182 -2.68 -12.41 -12.95
C VAL A 182 -3.30 -11.01 -13.11
N GLY A 183 -2.54 -10.06 -13.66
CA GLY A 183 -3.01 -8.71 -13.91
C GLY A 183 -4.13 -8.63 -14.96
N LEU A 184 -4.01 -9.41 -16.04
CA LEU A 184 -5.08 -9.53 -17.04
C LEU A 184 -6.36 -10.10 -16.41
N LEU A 185 -6.26 -11.18 -15.64
CA LEU A 185 -7.39 -11.80 -14.97
C LEU A 185 -8.04 -10.83 -13.96
N ALA A 186 -7.24 -10.06 -13.21
CA ALA A 186 -7.75 -9.03 -12.30
C ALA A 186 -8.53 -7.93 -13.06
N GLY A 187 -8.01 -7.47 -14.20
CA GLY A 187 -8.71 -6.51 -15.07
C GLY A 187 -10.01 -7.07 -15.65
N ILE A 188 -9.97 -8.30 -16.19
CA ILE A 188 -11.15 -8.98 -16.75
C ILE A 188 -12.23 -9.21 -15.70
N THR A 189 -11.85 -9.70 -14.52
CA THR A 189 -12.79 -9.95 -13.43
C THR A 189 -13.39 -8.65 -12.91
N GLY A 190 -12.60 -7.58 -12.77
CA GLY A 190 -13.12 -6.23 -12.48
C GLY A 190 -14.13 -5.75 -13.52
N LEU A 191 -13.86 -5.99 -14.81
CA LEU A 191 -14.81 -5.70 -15.88
C LEU A 191 -16.12 -6.49 -15.72
N MET A 192 -16.03 -7.78 -15.42
CA MET A 192 -17.19 -8.65 -15.20
C MET A 192 -18.02 -8.21 -13.98
N ILE A 193 -17.35 -7.89 -12.86
CA ILE A 193 -17.99 -7.42 -11.62
C ILE A 193 -18.77 -6.14 -11.88
N GLY A 194 -18.13 -5.11 -12.45
CA GLY A 194 -18.80 -3.83 -12.71
C GLY A 194 -19.93 -3.95 -13.73
N ARG A 195 -19.78 -4.75 -14.79
CA ARG A 195 -20.90 -5.02 -15.74
C ARG A 195 -22.09 -5.68 -15.06
N ARG A 196 -21.85 -6.62 -14.15
CA ARG A 196 -22.92 -7.29 -13.40
C ARG A 196 -23.58 -6.34 -12.39
N ALA A 197 -22.79 -5.53 -11.69
CA ALA A 197 -23.30 -4.53 -10.74
C ALA A 197 -24.17 -3.47 -11.43
N VAL A 198 -23.78 -3.01 -12.63
CA VAL A 198 -24.60 -2.06 -13.41
C VAL A 198 -25.89 -2.70 -13.94
N LYS A 199 -25.83 -3.97 -14.40
CA LYS A 199 -27.00 -4.67 -14.97
C LYS A 199 -27.99 -5.17 -13.92
N ARG A 200 -27.48 -5.63 -12.78
CA ARG A 200 -28.28 -6.15 -11.68
C ARG A 200 -28.25 -5.10 -10.58
N ARG A 201 -29.28 -4.25 -10.53
CA ARG A 201 -29.60 -3.56 -9.27
C ARG A 201 -30.05 -4.63 -8.29
N PHE A 202 -29.07 -5.24 -7.61
CA PHE A 202 -29.37 -6.07 -6.46
C PHE A 202 -30.18 -5.19 -5.50
N GLY A 203 -31.29 -5.72 -4.98
CA GLY A 203 -32.22 -4.96 -4.16
C GLY A 203 -31.54 -4.21 -3.01
N SER A 204 -32.22 -3.18 -2.51
CA SER A 204 -31.68 -2.26 -1.50
C SER A 204 -31.09 -2.99 -0.29
N LEU A 205 -29.97 -2.50 0.27
CA LEU A 205 -29.56 -2.90 1.61
C LEU A 205 -30.76 -2.68 2.54
N MET A 206 -31.26 -3.77 3.13
CA MET A 206 -32.04 -3.67 4.36
C MET A 206 -31.03 -3.25 5.43
N ILE A 207 -30.78 -1.94 5.53
CA ILE A 207 -30.05 -1.38 6.66
C ILE A 207 -30.99 -1.55 7.84
N ASP A 208 -30.61 -2.40 8.79
CA ASP A 208 -31.30 -2.47 10.07
C ASP A 208 -31.16 -1.09 10.73
N ASP A 209 -32.27 -0.44 11.06
CA ASP A 209 -32.33 0.88 11.70
C ASP A 209 -31.55 0.92 13.03
N GLN A 210 -31.14 -0.25 13.55
CA GLN A 210 -30.33 -0.39 14.76
C GLN A 210 -28.81 -0.30 14.55
N VAL A 211 -28.29 -0.17 13.33
CA VAL A 211 -26.90 0.23 13.16
C VAL A 211 -26.81 1.71 13.51
N GLU A 212 -26.68 2.02 14.80
CA GLU A 212 -26.22 3.32 15.28
C GLU A 212 -24.86 3.58 14.60
N THR A 213 -24.87 4.27 13.47
CA THR A 213 -23.73 5.02 12.97
C THR A 213 -23.44 6.07 14.02
N LYS A 214 -22.74 5.71 15.09
CA LYS A 214 -22.09 6.69 15.96
C LYS A 214 -21.17 7.49 15.04
N THR A 215 -21.62 8.68 14.68
CA THR A 215 -21.16 9.53 13.56
C THR A 215 -19.74 10.08 13.73
N ARG A 216 -18.94 9.52 14.65
CA ARG A 216 -17.58 9.99 14.90
C ARG A 216 -16.68 8.80 15.20
N PHE A 217 -15.96 8.35 14.18
CA PHE A 217 -14.63 7.82 14.44
C PHE A 217 -13.75 9.02 14.81
N SER A 218 -13.71 9.35 16.10
CA SER A 218 -12.67 10.24 16.62
C SER A 218 -11.34 9.49 16.51
N MET A 219 -10.37 10.09 15.82
CA MET A 219 -8.99 9.57 15.87
C MET A 219 -8.61 9.44 17.35
N PRO A 220 -8.04 8.29 17.79
CA PRO A 220 -7.71 8.10 19.20
C PRO A 220 -6.84 9.25 19.73
N ASP A 221 -7.27 9.88 20.84
CA ASP A 221 -6.62 11.05 21.48
C ASP A 221 -5.22 10.76 22.05
N SER A 222 -4.69 9.55 21.87
CA SER A 222 -3.48 9.05 22.54
C SER A 222 -2.14 9.50 21.95
N TYR A 223 -2.09 10.55 21.13
CA TYR A 223 -0.87 10.95 20.43
C TYR A 223 -0.68 12.46 20.58
N GLN A 224 0.18 12.87 21.51
CA GLN A 224 0.23 14.25 22.00
C GLN A 224 1.46 15.08 21.62
N THR A 225 2.47 14.58 20.91
CA THR A 225 3.61 15.43 20.53
C THR A 225 4.20 15.07 19.18
N SER A 226 3.62 15.61 18.11
CA SER A 226 4.24 15.61 16.78
C SER A 226 4.21 17.00 16.16
N SER A 227 5.23 17.31 15.38
CA SER A 227 5.27 18.48 14.52
C SER A 227 5.33 18.01 13.08
N VAL A 228 4.51 18.60 12.21
CA VAL A 228 4.53 18.36 10.75
C VAL A 228 5.94 18.55 10.18
N TRP A 229 6.75 19.40 10.83
CA TRP A 229 8.16 19.59 10.51
C TRP A 229 8.98 18.30 10.61
N LEU A 230 8.74 17.47 11.62
CA LEU A 230 9.48 16.23 11.84
C LEU A 230 9.24 15.20 10.73
N ILE A 231 8.06 15.21 10.12
CA ILE A 231 7.76 14.37 8.94
C ILE A 231 8.67 14.77 7.79
N ALA A 232 8.78 16.07 7.51
CA ALA A 232 9.67 16.58 6.46
C ALA A 232 11.14 16.26 6.75
N VAL A 233 11.58 16.43 8.02
CA VAL A 233 12.93 16.08 8.46
C VAL A 233 13.21 14.59 8.22
N HIS A 234 12.37 13.67 8.70
CA HIS A 234 12.59 12.23 8.51
C HIS A 234 12.56 11.83 7.03
N ALA A 235 11.67 12.43 6.24
CA ALA A 235 11.60 12.19 4.80
C ALA A 235 12.88 12.64 4.08
N LEU A 236 13.50 13.74 4.50
CA LEU A 236 14.78 14.24 3.98
C LEU A 236 15.99 13.42 4.49
N MET A 237 15.91 12.90 5.71
CA MET A 237 16.99 12.13 6.33
C MET A 237 17.20 10.76 5.69
N ILE A 238 16.18 10.18 5.04
CA ILE A 238 16.33 8.94 4.27
C ILE A 238 17.35 9.13 3.13
N PRO A 239 17.11 10.00 2.12
CA PRO A 239 18.08 10.22 1.05
C PRO A 239 19.38 10.85 1.55
N ALA A 240 19.34 11.76 2.55
CA ALA A 240 20.55 12.36 3.09
C ALA A 240 21.47 11.32 3.75
N GLY A 241 20.94 10.41 4.56
CA GLY A 241 21.73 9.35 5.17
C GLY A 241 22.25 8.33 4.15
N LEU A 242 21.45 7.99 3.13
CA LEU A 242 21.90 7.14 2.03
C LEU A 242 23.04 7.78 1.22
N ALA A 243 22.94 9.08 0.93
CA ALA A 243 24.00 9.85 0.28
C ALA A 243 25.26 9.91 1.17
N LEU A 244 25.10 10.14 2.47
CA LEU A 244 26.21 10.21 3.42
C LEU A 244 26.95 8.87 3.54
N MET A 245 26.23 7.74 3.47
CA MET A 245 26.82 6.40 3.39
C MET A 245 27.60 6.17 2.08
N SER A 246 27.28 6.89 1.00
CA SER A 246 28.10 6.85 -0.23
C SER A 246 29.44 7.57 -0.06
N PHE A 247 29.56 8.47 0.92
CA PHE A 247 30.78 9.22 1.24
C PHE A 247 31.51 8.65 2.48
N TRP A 248 31.35 7.34 2.74
CA TRP A 248 31.74 6.64 3.98
C TRP A 248 33.23 6.69 4.38
N ARG A 249 34.09 7.32 3.56
CA ARG A 249 35.52 7.52 3.86
C ARG A 249 35.75 8.50 5.02
N SER A 250 34.75 9.29 5.36
CA SER A 250 34.83 10.31 6.41
C SER A 250 34.28 9.79 7.73
N TRP A 251 35.09 9.79 8.80
CA TRP A 251 34.66 9.47 10.18
C TRP A 251 33.44 10.29 10.63
N PHE A 252 33.27 11.51 10.11
CA PHE A 252 32.12 12.37 10.38
C PHE A 252 30.79 11.76 9.92
N SER A 253 30.80 11.00 8.82
CA SER A 253 29.59 10.31 8.32
C SER A 253 29.07 9.27 9.32
N LEU A 254 29.98 8.45 9.87
CA LEU A 254 29.66 7.41 10.83
C LEU A 254 29.16 7.98 12.15
N ILE A 255 29.84 9.02 12.66
CA ILE A 255 29.45 9.70 13.90
C ILE A 255 28.04 10.29 13.75
N PHE A 256 27.76 10.99 12.65
CA PHE A 256 26.44 11.56 12.41
C PHE A 256 25.34 10.50 12.33
N LEU A 257 25.57 9.42 11.57
CA LEU A 257 24.62 8.32 11.44
C LEU A 257 24.32 7.68 12.81
N LEU A 258 25.35 7.48 13.64
CA LEU A 258 25.20 6.88 14.96
C LEU A 258 24.44 7.81 15.92
N LEU A 259 24.80 9.10 15.97
CA LEU A 259 24.10 10.08 16.80
C LEU A 259 22.62 10.20 16.42
N TRP A 260 22.31 10.19 15.13
CA TRP A 260 20.93 10.25 14.66
C TRP A 260 20.15 8.98 15.00
N LEU A 261 20.75 7.79 14.83
CA LEU A 261 20.13 6.53 15.25
C LEU A 261 19.85 6.47 16.76
N VAL A 262 20.78 6.97 17.58
CA VAL A 262 20.60 7.08 19.03
C VAL A 262 19.45 8.02 19.36
N TRP A 263 19.38 9.19 18.71
CA TRP A 263 18.27 10.12 18.89
C TRP A 263 16.92 9.53 18.45
N LEU A 264 16.87 8.81 17.32
CA LEU A 264 15.68 8.07 16.89
C LEU A 264 15.27 7.01 17.92
N GLY A 265 16.23 6.29 18.49
CA GLY A 265 15.99 5.29 19.54
C GLY A 265 15.37 5.90 20.79
N TYR A 266 15.91 7.03 21.24
CA TYR A 266 15.41 7.76 22.40
C TYR A 266 13.99 8.29 22.17
N LYS A 267 13.74 8.91 21.00
CA LYS A 267 12.47 9.55 20.70
C LYS A 267 11.35 8.57 20.34
N TYR A 268 11.67 7.47 19.67
CA TYR A 268 10.69 6.51 19.16
C TYR A 268 10.88 5.13 19.81
N PRO A 269 10.39 4.91 21.06
CA PRO A 269 10.57 3.64 21.76
C PRO A 269 9.91 2.46 21.02
N ARG A 270 8.90 2.72 20.17
CA ARG A 270 8.31 1.70 19.29
C ARG A 270 9.31 1.17 18.25
N MET A 271 10.18 2.04 17.72
CA MET A 271 11.27 1.63 16.82
C MET A 271 12.23 0.70 17.55
N VAL A 272 12.63 1.05 18.77
CA VAL A 272 13.51 0.21 19.61
C VAL A 272 12.89 -1.14 19.89
N LYS A 273 11.59 -1.18 20.25
CA LYS A 273 10.86 -2.45 20.44
C LYS A 273 10.83 -3.30 19.19
N GLN A 274 10.76 -2.70 18.00
CA GLN A 274 10.79 -3.43 16.73
C GLN A 274 12.20 -3.98 16.42
N LEU A 275 13.24 -3.17 16.60
CA LEU A 275 14.64 -3.59 16.47
C LEU A 275 15.02 -4.66 17.49
N SER A 276 14.37 -4.71 18.65
CA SER A 276 14.61 -5.72 19.68
C SER A 276 13.99 -7.09 19.34
N ARG A 277 13.13 -7.19 18.31
CA ARG A 277 12.52 -8.47 17.93
C ARG A 277 13.55 -9.33 17.17
N PRO A 278 13.78 -10.60 17.55
CA PRO A 278 14.78 -11.44 16.88
C PRO A 278 14.44 -11.67 15.41
N VAL A 279 13.14 -11.73 15.06
CA VAL A 279 12.66 -11.89 13.68
C VAL A 279 13.15 -10.76 12.76
N PHE A 280 13.33 -9.54 13.29
CA PHE A 280 13.86 -8.42 12.52
C PHE A 280 15.28 -8.70 12.01
N TRP A 281 16.12 -9.31 12.84
CA TRP A 281 17.53 -9.55 12.53
C TRP A 281 17.77 -10.73 11.60
N ILE A 282 16.80 -11.63 11.42
CA ILE A 282 16.94 -12.81 10.54
C ILE A 282 17.33 -12.38 9.13
N GLN A 283 16.63 -11.41 8.54
CA GLN A 283 16.90 -11.00 7.16
C GLN A 283 18.26 -10.29 7.00
N PRO A 284 18.62 -9.26 7.80
CA PRO A 284 19.96 -8.67 7.76
C PRO A 284 21.08 -9.67 8.02
N VAL A 285 20.91 -10.60 8.97
CA VAL A 285 21.92 -11.62 9.29
C VAL A 285 22.10 -12.59 8.12
N ILE A 286 21.02 -13.06 7.50
CA ILE A 286 21.11 -13.92 6.32
C ILE A 286 21.85 -13.19 5.20
N ILE A 287 21.49 -11.94 4.92
CA ILE A 287 22.15 -11.16 3.86
C ILE A 287 23.63 -10.92 4.20
N PHE A 288 23.94 -10.62 5.46
CA PHE A 288 25.31 -10.46 5.94
C PHE A 288 26.14 -11.74 5.72
N VAL A 289 25.61 -12.90 6.10
CA VAL A 289 26.28 -14.20 5.91
C VAL A 289 26.43 -14.53 4.42
N LEU A 290 25.39 -14.31 3.62
CA LEU A 290 25.46 -14.51 2.17
C LEU A 290 26.49 -13.57 1.52
N MET A 291 26.61 -12.33 1.98
CA MET A 291 27.61 -11.39 1.49
C MET A 291 29.04 -11.81 1.90
N LEU A 292 29.24 -12.36 3.09
CA LEU A 292 30.55 -12.89 3.47
C LEU A 292 30.95 -14.10 2.62
N TRP A 293 29.98 -14.97 2.34
CA TRP A 293 30.22 -16.23 1.63
C TRP A 293 30.35 -16.04 0.12
N LEU A 294 29.41 -15.30 -0.50
CA LEU A 294 29.25 -15.13 -1.94
C LEU A 294 29.55 -13.72 -2.45
N GLY A 295 29.86 -12.78 -1.57
CA GLY A 295 30.12 -11.39 -1.97
C GLY A 295 31.38 -11.28 -2.83
N GLU A 296 31.23 -10.60 -3.95
CA GLU A 296 32.33 -10.17 -4.80
C GLU A 296 32.35 -8.64 -4.85
N ASP A 297 33.53 -8.06 -5.00
CA ASP A 297 33.65 -6.62 -5.12
C ASP A 297 33.10 -6.13 -6.46
N ARG A 298 32.66 -4.87 -6.51
CA ARG A 298 32.00 -4.22 -7.66
C ARG A 298 32.80 -4.24 -8.98
N HIS A 299 34.07 -4.63 -8.95
CA HIS A 299 34.93 -4.75 -10.14
C HIS A 299 35.11 -6.20 -10.63
N GLY A 300 34.36 -7.18 -10.10
CA GLY A 300 34.49 -8.59 -10.49
C GLY A 300 35.85 -9.21 -10.14
N GLN A 301 36.71 -8.45 -9.45
CA GLN A 301 37.91 -8.98 -8.84
C GLN A 301 37.51 -9.62 -7.52
N SER A 302 37.81 -10.91 -7.39
CA SER A 302 37.80 -11.57 -6.09
C SER A 302 38.78 -10.82 -5.19
N SER A 303 38.29 -9.90 -4.38
CA SER A 303 39.09 -9.38 -3.28
C SER A 303 39.28 -10.54 -2.33
N SER A 304 40.48 -11.12 -2.37
CA SER A 304 40.93 -12.16 -1.44
C SER A 304 40.94 -11.67 0.01
N VAL A 305 40.65 -10.39 0.24
CA VAL A 305 40.66 -9.74 1.54
C VAL A 305 39.27 -9.86 2.17
N ILE A 306 39.15 -10.81 3.11
CA ILE A 306 37.97 -11.03 3.95
C ILE A 306 37.46 -9.73 4.60
N GLY A 307 38.34 -8.75 4.84
CA GLY A 307 38.00 -7.43 5.36
C GLY A 307 37.10 -6.60 4.43
N VAL A 308 37.23 -6.71 3.11
CA VAL A 308 36.38 -5.95 2.17
C VAL A 308 34.96 -6.53 2.16
N ARG A 309 34.83 -7.85 2.14
CA ARG A 309 33.53 -8.53 2.24
C ARG A 309 32.85 -8.24 3.56
N LEU A 310 33.60 -8.26 4.67
CA LEU A 310 33.09 -7.90 5.99
C LEU A 310 32.60 -6.46 6.04
N TRP A 311 33.35 -5.54 5.45
CA TRP A 311 32.95 -4.15 5.33
C TRP A 311 31.65 -4.02 4.54
N LEU A 312 31.55 -4.61 3.34
CA LEU A 312 30.34 -4.56 2.52
C LEU A 312 29.14 -5.17 3.26
N ALA A 313 29.30 -6.32 3.90
CA ALA A 313 28.25 -6.96 4.69
C ALA A 313 27.78 -6.07 5.85
N ALA A 314 28.70 -5.48 6.62
CA ALA A 314 28.37 -4.56 7.71
C ALA A 314 27.67 -3.29 7.21
N SER A 315 28.12 -2.79 6.06
CA SER A 315 27.58 -1.61 5.40
C SER A 315 26.08 -1.78 5.05
N MET A 316 25.72 -2.97 4.54
CA MET A 316 24.33 -3.33 4.23
C MET A 316 23.45 -3.37 5.48
N VAL A 317 23.99 -3.88 6.61
CA VAL A 317 23.26 -3.92 7.89
C VAL A 317 23.03 -2.51 8.45
N VAL A 318 24.06 -1.66 8.44
CA VAL A 318 23.94 -0.27 8.91
C VAL A 318 22.94 0.51 8.07
N ARG A 319 22.98 0.35 6.74
CA ARG A 319 22.00 0.94 5.83
C ARG A 319 20.59 0.45 6.13
N ALA A 320 20.41 -0.86 6.35
CA ALA A 320 19.11 -1.41 6.66
C ALA A 320 18.54 -0.83 7.96
N VAL A 321 19.34 -0.76 9.03
CA VAL A 321 18.94 -0.15 10.31
C VAL A 321 18.58 1.33 10.13
N TRP A 322 19.36 2.08 9.33
CA TRP A 322 19.09 3.48 9.02
C TRP A 322 17.74 3.69 8.33
N VAL A 323 17.55 3.01 7.20
CA VAL A 323 16.34 3.14 6.38
C VAL A 323 15.11 2.72 7.17
N ILE A 324 15.19 1.58 7.86
CA ILE A 324 14.06 1.06 8.64
C ILE A 324 13.78 1.96 9.85
N GLY A 325 14.80 2.47 10.51
CA GLY A 325 14.64 3.41 11.63
C GLY A 325 13.93 4.70 11.21
N CYS A 326 14.37 5.31 10.10
CA CYS A 326 13.74 6.50 9.55
C CYS A 326 12.29 6.23 9.10
N PHE A 327 12.01 5.09 8.45
CA PHE A 327 10.63 4.73 8.09
C PHE A 327 9.75 4.42 9.30
N ALA A 328 10.29 3.81 10.35
CA ALA A 328 9.57 3.56 11.59
C ALA A 328 9.18 4.89 12.27
N ALA A 329 10.12 5.83 12.35
CA ALA A 329 9.89 7.18 12.86
C ALA A 329 8.85 7.94 12.01
N LEU A 330 9.03 7.96 10.68
CA LEU A 330 8.09 8.56 9.75
C LEU A 330 6.68 7.97 9.89
N SER A 331 6.58 6.65 10.04
CA SER A 331 5.31 5.95 10.24
C SER A 331 4.66 6.27 11.60
N THR A 332 5.44 6.46 12.67
CA THR A 332 4.89 6.93 13.95
C THR A 332 4.37 8.36 13.87
N GLU A 333 5.07 9.24 13.14
CA GLU A 333 4.67 10.64 13.01
C GLU A 333 3.45 10.83 12.09
N LEU A 334 3.34 10.05 11.02
CA LEU A 334 2.20 10.09 10.11
C LEU A 334 0.88 9.66 10.75
N ARG A 335 0.91 8.88 11.83
CA ARG A 335 -0.28 8.47 12.58
C ARG A 335 -0.83 9.57 13.49
N HIS A 336 -0.15 10.72 13.60
CA HIS A 336 -0.52 11.76 14.54
C HIS A 336 -1.74 12.59 14.06
N PRO A 337 -2.71 12.91 14.93
CA PRO A 337 -3.92 13.67 14.56
C PRO A 337 -3.63 15.09 14.03
N LEU A 338 -2.47 15.68 14.35
CA LEU A 338 -2.04 16.98 13.81
C LEU A 338 -1.76 16.97 12.29
N VAL A 339 -1.47 15.81 11.68
CA VAL A 339 -1.39 15.71 10.21
C VAL A 339 -2.77 15.97 9.59
N SER A 340 -3.81 15.44 10.24
CA SER A 340 -5.20 15.67 9.86
C SER A 340 -5.62 17.14 10.07
N GLN A 341 -5.17 17.80 11.14
CA GLN A 341 -5.42 19.23 11.35
C GLN A 341 -4.66 20.14 10.37
N PHE A 342 -3.41 19.83 10.03
CA PHE A 342 -2.64 20.57 9.03
C PHE A 342 -3.28 20.46 7.64
N MET A 343 -3.79 19.28 7.27
CA MET A 343 -4.56 19.10 6.04
C MET A 343 -5.87 19.92 6.05
N SER A 344 -6.56 20.05 7.18
CA SER A 344 -7.82 20.84 7.25
C SER A 344 -7.67 22.33 6.88
N ARG A 345 -6.47 22.92 7.00
CA ARG A 345 -6.25 24.37 6.82
C ARG A 345 -5.80 24.79 5.42
N ARG A 346 -5.29 23.89 4.56
CA ARG A 346 -4.55 24.26 3.33
C ARG A 346 -5.16 23.74 2.02
N GLY A 347 -6.48 23.81 1.87
CA GLY A 347 -7.19 23.38 0.65
C GLY A 347 -7.52 21.87 0.56
N TRP A 348 -7.22 21.10 1.61
CA TRP A 348 -7.51 19.66 1.69
C TRP A 348 -8.77 19.32 2.48
N LYS A 349 -9.66 20.31 2.69
CA LYS A 349 -10.93 20.14 3.42
C LYS A 349 -11.73 18.95 2.86
N ASN A 350 -11.92 18.88 1.54
CA ASN A 350 -12.65 17.79 0.90
C ASN A 350 -12.02 16.41 1.14
N PHE A 351 -10.69 16.31 1.19
CA PHE A 351 -10.01 15.05 1.52
C PHE A 351 -10.28 14.65 2.97
N TYR A 352 -10.12 15.59 3.91
CA TYR A 352 -10.34 15.32 5.32
C TYR A 352 -11.80 14.92 5.62
N ASP A 353 -12.76 15.64 5.03
CA ASP A 353 -14.18 15.33 5.17
C ASP A 353 -14.49 13.94 4.59
N SER A 354 -13.99 13.62 3.39
CA SER A 354 -14.16 12.31 2.77
C SER A 354 -13.47 11.17 3.52
N LEU A 355 -12.32 11.42 4.13
CA LEU A 355 -11.65 10.45 4.99
C LEU A 355 -12.50 10.15 6.24
N GLY A 356 -13.06 11.20 6.88
CA GLY A 356 -13.98 11.05 8.00
C GLY A 356 -15.23 10.25 7.62
N LEU A 357 -15.83 10.55 6.46
CA LEU A 357 -16.98 9.83 5.92
C LEU A 357 -16.65 8.35 5.62
N ALA A 358 -15.46 8.06 5.08
CA ALA A 358 -15.01 6.70 4.82
C ALA A 358 -14.84 5.88 6.12
N PHE A 359 -14.31 6.49 7.19
CA PHE A 359 -14.24 5.84 8.50
C PHE A 359 -15.62 5.63 9.13
N ALA A 360 -16.53 6.59 9.00
CA ALA A 360 -17.90 6.46 9.50
C ALA A 360 -18.68 5.34 8.79
N ALA A 361 -18.48 5.19 7.48
CA ALA A 361 -19.10 4.12 6.69
C ALA A 361 -18.39 2.76 6.80
N LEU A 362 -17.19 2.70 7.40
CA LEU A 362 -16.37 1.50 7.46
C LEU A 362 -17.06 0.30 8.14
N PRO A 363 -17.72 0.45 9.31
CA PRO A 363 -18.42 -0.68 9.96
C PRO A 363 -19.53 -1.25 9.07
N LEU A 364 -20.30 -0.37 8.41
CA LEU A 364 -21.36 -0.76 7.47
C LEU A 364 -20.79 -1.50 6.26
N MET A 365 -19.70 -0.99 5.66
CA MET A 365 -19.02 -1.66 4.55
C MET A 365 -18.50 -3.04 4.95
N ILE A 366 -17.91 -3.19 6.15
CA ILE A 366 -17.46 -4.49 6.66
C ILE A 366 -18.64 -5.45 6.86
N ALA A 367 -19.75 -4.97 7.44
CA ALA A 367 -20.95 -5.78 7.66
C ALA A 367 -21.59 -6.25 6.36
N SER A 368 -21.45 -5.48 5.27
CA SER A 368 -21.97 -5.83 3.95
C SER A 368 -21.13 -6.89 3.21
N LEU A 369 -19.90 -7.19 3.68
CA LEU A 369 -19.04 -8.15 3.01
C LEU A 369 -19.59 -9.57 3.16
N PRO A 370 -19.63 -10.36 2.07
CA PRO A 370 -20.10 -11.73 2.11
C PRO A 370 -19.17 -12.61 2.95
N PRO A 371 -19.69 -13.66 3.62
CA PRO A 371 -18.86 -14.66 4.28
C PRO A 371 -17.85 -15.27 3.30
N ALA A 372 -16.63 -15.54 3.76
CA ALA A 372 -15.54 -16.07 2.93
C ALA A 372 -15.94 -17.32 2.12
N ARG A 373 -16.74 -18.22 2.72
CA ARG A 373 -17.24 -19.43 2.05
C ARG A 373 -18.12 -19.13 0.83
N LYS A 374 -18.96 -18.09 0.88
CA LYS A 374 -19.78 -17.67 -0.26
C LYS A 374 -18.94 -16.98 -1.32
N LEU A 375 -17.99 -16.13 -0.90
CA LEU A 375 -17.05 -15.45 -1.79
C LEU A 375 -16.20 -16.44 -2.60
N MET A 376 -15.73 -17.52 -1.99
CA MET A 376 -14.96 -18.56 -2.71
C MET A 376 -15.78 -19.34 -3.73
N LYS A 377 -17.09 -19.54 -3.49
CA LYS A 377 -17.96 -20.28 -4.43
C LYS A 377 -18.37 -19.43 -5.62
N ASN A 378 -18.72 -18.15 -5.41
CA ASN A 378 -19.26 -17.27 -6.44
C ASN A 378 -18.64 -15.86 -6.38
N PRO A 379 -17.32 -15.71 -6.58
CA PRO A 379 -16.59 -14.46 -6.30
C PRO A 379 -17.12 -13.27 -7.09
N VAL A 380 -17.35 -13.43 -8.40
CA VAL A 380 -17.79 -12.34 -9.27
C VAL A 380 -19.21 -11.86 -8.90
N THR A 381 -20.12 -12.76 -8.54
CA THR A 381 -21.51 -12.40 -8.23
C THR A 381 -21.61 -11.72 -6.87
N GLU A 382 -20.91 -12.25 -5.87
CA GLU A 382 -20.94 -11.68 -4.52
C GLU A 382 -20.21 -10.32 -4.48
N LEU A 383 -19.08 -10.17 -5.17
CA LEU A 383 -18.43 -8.86 -5.31
C LEU A 383 -19.29 -7.87 -6.10
N ALA A 384 -20.00 -8.30 -7.15
CA ALA A 384 -20.93 -7.43 -7.86
C ALA A 384 -22.08 -6.94 -6.99
N ARG A 385 -22.55 -7.76 -6.03
CA ARG A 385 -23.55 -7.34 -5.03
C ARG A 385 -22.99 -6.28 -4.08
N VAL A 386 -21.75 -6.45 -3.60
CA VAL A 386 -21.09 -5.44 -2.76
C VAL A 386 -20.92 -4.12 -3.53
N VAL A 387 -20.47 -4.18 -4.78
CA VAL A 387 -20.29 -2.97 -5.61
C VAL A 387 -21.63 -2.29 -5.93
N SER A 388 -22.75 -3.03 -6.06
CA SER A 388 -24.06 -2.40 -6.31
C SER A 388 -24.58 -1.53 -5.16
N TYR A 389 -24.05 -1.72 -3.94
CA TYR A 389 -24.39 -0.87 -2.78
C TYR A 389 -23.69 0.49 -2.79
N ALA A 390 -22.86 0.77 -3.80
CA ALA A 390 -22.10 2.00 -3.92
C ALA A 390 -22.96 3.27 -3.84
N ASP A 391 -24.10 3.30 -4.53
CA ASP A 391 -25.01 4.45 -4.54
C ASP A 391 -25.70 4.64 -3.16
N GLU A 392 -25.98 3.55 -2.44
CA GLU A 392 -26.57 3.60 -1.10
C GLU A 392 -25.58 4.12 -0.06
N TRP A 393 -24.33 3.66 -0.11
CA TRP A 393 -23.26 4.23 0.73
C TRP A 393 -23.01 5.68 0.42
N LEU A 394 -23.08 6.08 -0.86
CA LEU A 394 -22.97 7.48 -1.25
C LEU A 394 -24.11 8.31 -0.66
N ALA A 395 -25.35 7.80 -0.66
CA ALA A 395 -26.50 8.47 -0.05
C ALA A 395 -26.35 8.63 1.47
N VAL A 396 -25.91 7.59 2.19
CA VAL A 396 -25.61 7.67 3.63
C VAL A 396 -24.51 8.70 3.91
N ILE A 397 -23.48 8.74 3.07
CA ILE A 397 -22.38 9.71 3.16
C ILE A 397 -22.85 11.15 2.88
N HIS A 398 -23.81 11.34 1.97
CA HIS A 398 -24.41 12.66 1.71
C HIS A 398 -25.21 13.16 2.92
N GLN A 399 -26.10 12.31 3.48
CA GLN A 399 -26.90 12.65 4.66
C GLN A 399 -26.02 12.99 5.87
N SER A 400 -24.93 12.22 6.07
CA SER A 400 -23.96 12.46 7.14
C SER A 400 -23.14 13.76 6.94
N GLY A 401 -23.01 14.23 5.70
CA GLY A 401 -22.29 15.46 5.36
C GLY A 401 -23.13 16.72 5.59
N GLU A 402 -24.43 16.66 5.35
CA GLU A 402 -25.38 17.78 5.54
C GLU A 402 -25.65 18.10 7.02
N GLN A 403 -25.64 17.10 7.90
CA GLN A 403 -25.71 17.31 9.36
C GLN A 403 -24.50 18.08 9.96
N LYS A 404 -23.48 18.40 9.16
CA LYS A 404 -22.27 19.11 9.58
C LYS A 404 -22.33 20.63 9.31
N THR A 405 -23.38 21.10 8.61
CA THR A 405 -23.56 22.50 8.22
C THR A 405 -24.59 23.28 9.06
N ASP A 406 -25.27 22.59 9.98
CA ASP A 406 -26.08 23.17 11.06
C ASP A 406 -25.29 23.08 12.38
#